data_AF-A0A2P4YXT6-F1
#
_entry.id   AF-A0A2P4YXT6-F1
#
_cell.length_a   1.000
_cell.length_b   1.000
_cell.length_c   1.000
_cell.angle_alpha   90.00
_cell.angle_beta   90.00
_cell.angle_gamma   90.00
#
_symmetry.space_group_name_H-M   'P 1'
#
loop_
_entity.id
_entity.type
_entity.pdbx_description
1 polymer ?
#
loop_
_entity_poly.entity_id
_entity_poly.type
_entity_poly.pdbx_seq_one_letter_code
_entity_poly.pdbx_strand_id
1 'polypeptide(L)'
;MYGSIGISVFLFLFVLRFYFWVRGRLSFNVRSNEKLERKLNCGEKVKILVVLGSGGHTAELLMLLKDMDLRDKVSLGCVVADTDKFSLEKAMNEFSENLKVDKDNVRNYVKFYSIKRSREVGQSYFSSVFTTFASFIDSMRILFQESYDLIMVNGPGTCIPICFGSLILELLLIKSSKIVFIESFCRTKTLSLTGKLLLPFVDK
;
A
#
# COMPACT_ATOMS: atom_id res chain seq x y z
N MET A 1 28.72 -32.93 2.47
CA MET A 1 29.53 -31.71 2.71
C MET A 1 29.12 -30.51 1.83
N TYR A 2 28.77 -30.71 0.54
CA TYR A 2 28.37 -29.61 -0.36
C TYR A 2 27.08 -28.86 0.03
N GLY A 3 26.11 -29.53 0.67
CA GLY A 3 24.84 -28.89 1.07
C GLY A 3 25.00 -27.78 2.11
N SER A 4 25.93 -27.94 3.06
CA SER A 4 26.14 -26.94 4.12
C SER A 4 26.85 -25.67 3.60
N ILE A 5 27.76 -25.84 2.65
CA ILE A 5 28.48 -24.73 1.99
C ILE A 5 27.50 -23.90 1.15
N GLY A 6 26.62 -24.54 0.38
CA GLY A 6 25.61 -23.84 -0.42
C GLY A 6 24.64 -23.00 0.43
N ILE A 7 24.18 -23.54 1.56
CA ILE A 7 23.29 -22.82 2.49
C ILE A 7 23.99 -21.61 3.10
N SER A 8 25.27 -21.75 3.49
CA SER A 8 26.06 -20.66 4.06
C SER A 8 26.29 -19.53 3.05
N VAL A 9 26.62 -19.86 1.80
CA VAL A 9 26.79 -18.87 0.72
C VAL A 9 25.47 -18.16 0.43
N PHE A 10 24.35 -18.89 0.35
CA PHE A 10 23.04 -18.29 0.14
C PHE A 10 22.66 -17.32 1.27
N LEU A 11 22.85 -17.74 2.52
CA LEU A 11 22.57 -16.89 3.68
C LEU A 11 23.43 -15.62 3.67
N PHE A 12 24.71 -15.75 3.34
CA PHE A 12 25.62 -14.61 3.22
C PHE A 12 25.16 -13.61 2.15
N LEU A 13 24.82 -14.10 0.95
CA LEU A 13 24.29 -13.25 -0.13
C LEU A 13 22.97 -12.59 0.25
N PHE A 14 22.09 -13.30 0.96
CA PHE A 14 20.83 -12.75 1.46
C PHE A 14 21.04 -11.64 2.49
N VAL A 15 21.95 -11.83 3.44
CA VAL A 15 22.30 -10.81 4.44
C VAL A 15 22.93 -9.59 3.77
N LEU A 16 23.83 -9.81 2.81
CA LEU A 16 24.44 -8.74 2.03
C LEU A 16 23.37 -7.94 1.27
N ARG A 17 22.43 -8.63 0.61
CA ARG A 17 21.30 -8.03 -0.10
C ARG A 17 20.41 -7.24 0.85
N PHE A 18 20.08 -7.80 2.01
CA PHE A 18 19.29 -7.14 3.05
C PHE A 18 19.98 -5.86 3.53
N TYR A 19 21.28 -5.92 3.82
CA TYR A 19 22.07 -4.76 4.22
C TYR A 19 22.04 -3.65 3.17
N PHE A 20 22.30 -3.98 1.89
CA PHE A 20 22.23 -2.99 0.82
C PHE A 20 20.82 -2.46 0.57
N TRP A 21 19.78 -3.28 0.73
CA TRP A 21 18.39 -2.86 0.63
C TRP A 21 18.03 -1.85 1.72
N VAL A 22 18.31 -2.17 2.99
CA VAL A 22 18.08 -1.29 4.14
C VAL A 22 18.86 0.01 3.94
N ARG A 23 20.15 -0.07 3.58
CA ARG A 23 20.97 1.11 3.34
C ARG A 23 20.41 1.96 2.20
N GLY A 24 19.94 1.33 1.11
CA GLY A 24 19.30 2.02 0.00
C GLY A 24 18.05 2.78 0.45
N ARG A 25 17.13 2.12 1.16
CA ARG A 25 15.89 2.72 1.65
C ARG A 25 16.14 3.83 2.68
N LEU A 26 17.07 3.66 3.62
CA LEU A 26 17.44 4.70 4.58
C LEU A 26 18.22 5.86 3.95
N SER A 27 19.01 5.59 2.90
CA SER A 27 19.77 6.61 2.16
C SER A 27 18.97 7.24 1.02
N PHE A 28 17.69 6.89 0.85
CA PHE A 28 16.80 7.49 -0.15
C PHE A 28 16.43 8.91 0.29
N ASN A 29 17.44 9.78 0.31
CA ASN A 29 17.32 11.22 0.35
C ASN A 29 17.07 11.65 -1.10
N VAL A 30 15.83 12.03 -1.41
CA VAL A 30 15.42 12.83 -2.58
C VAL A 30 16.25 12.56 -3.87
N ARG A 31 16.22 11.33 -4.38
CA ARG A 31 16.69 11.01 -5.73
C ARG A 31 15.55 10.38 -6.54
N SER A 32 14.37 11.02 -6.46
CA SER A 32 13.09 10.48 -6.92
C SER A 32 12.81 10.65 -8.42
N ASN A 33 13.63 11.40 -9.16
CA ASN A 33 13.35 11.66 -10.58
C ASN A 33 13.79 10.54 -11.54
N GLU A 34 14.89 9.81 -11.30
CA GLU A 34 15.41 8.86 -12.32
C GLU A 34 14.68 7.51 -12.41
N LYS A 35 14.00 7.05 -11.34
CA LYS A 35 13.37 5.71 -11.33
C LYS A 35 11.90 5.69 -11.76
N LEU A 36 11.20 6.82 -11.75
CA LEU A 36 9.84 6.91 -12.30
C LEU A 36 9.88 6.94 -13.84
N GLU A 37 11.02 7.28 -14.43
CA GLU A 37 11.31 7.13 -15.87
C GLU A 37 11.64 5.68 -16.28
N ARG A 38 11.30 4.68 -15.47
CA ARG A 38 11.21 3.31 -15.98
C ARG A 38 10.00 3.23 -16.90
N LYS A 39 10.21 3.60 -18.16
CA LYS A 39 9.39 3.30 -19.34
C LYS A 39 7.90 3.10 -18.98
N LEU A 40 7.17 4.18 -18.72
CA LEU A 40 5.78 4.17 -19.15
C LEU A 40 5.85 4.09 -20.66
N ASN A 41 5.72 2.89 -21.21
CA ASN A 41 5.56 2.75 -22.65
C ASN A 41 4.32 3.55 -23.03
N CYS A 42 4.36 4.26 -24.15
CA CYS A 42 3.26 5.10 -24.62
C CYS A 42 1.96 4.25 -24.67
N GLY A 43 1.07 4.42 -23.68
CA GLY A 43 -0.18 3.66 -23.54
C GLY A 43 -0.37 2.84 -22.25
N GLU A 44 0.65 2.69 -21.39
CA GLU A 44 0.50 1.99 -20.11
C GLU A 44 -0.03 2.91 -18.99
N LYS A 45 -1.09 2.47 -18.31
CA LYS A 45 -1.70 3.20 -17.18
C LYS A 45 -0.89 2.99 -15.91
N VAL A 46 -0.66 4.06 -15.14
CA VAL A 46 -0.04 3.98 -13.81
C VAL A 46 -0.99 3.25 -12.87
N LYS A 47 -0.54 2.15 -12.26
CA LYS A 47 -1.35 1.37 -11.32
C LYS A 47 -1.14 1.89 -9.90
N ILE A 48 -2.20 2.43 -9.29
CA ILE A 48 -2.17 2.97 -7.93
C ILE A 48 -3.02 2.10 -7.01
N LEU A 49 -2.46 1.70 -5.86
CA LEU A 49 -3.18 1.03 -4.79
C LEU A 49 -3.44 2.03 -3.66
N VAL A 50 -4.70 2.21 -3.28
CA VAL A 50 -5.10 3.09 -2.19
C VAL A 50 -5.67 2.26 -1.06
N VAL A 51 -5.16 2.44 0.15
CA VAL A 51 -5.70 1.78 1.35
C VAL A 51 -6.63 2.73 2.06
N LEU A 52 -7.93 2.49 1.91
CA LEU A 52 -8.98 3.31 2.53
C LEU A 52 -9.13 2.93 4.00
N GLY A 53 -9.15 3.96 4.84
CA GLY A 53 -9.38 3.81 6.26
C GLY A 53 -10.84 3.65 6.66
N SER A 54 -11.11 3.81 7.95
CA SER A 54 -12.45 4.05 8.46
C SER A 54 -12.65 5.55 8.73
N GLY A 55 -13.85 6.06 8.42
CA GLY A 55 -14.27 7.42 8.76
C GLY A 55 -13.54 8.53 7.99
N GLY A 56 -13.01 9.52 8.71
CA GLY A 56 -12.42 10.74 8.14
C GLY A 56 -11.25 10.48 7.20
N HIS A 57 -10.39 9.50 7.51
CA HIS A 57 -9.23 9.13 6.67
C HIS A 57 -9.62 8.71 5.25
N THR A 58 -10.78 8.08 5.09
CA THR A 58 -11.33 7.71 3.78
C THR A 58 -11.67 8.94 2.97
N ALA A 59 -12.30 9.94 3.59
CA ALA A 59 -12.66 11.19 2.92
C ALA A 59 -11.43 11.96 2.45
N GLU A 60 -10.38 12.01 3.28
CA GLU A 60 -9.11 12.66 2.95
C GLU A 60 -8.47 12.02 1.71
N LEU A 61 -8.41 10.69 1.66
CA LEU A 61 -7.87 9.98 0.49
C LEU A 61 -8.75 10.19 -0.73
N LEU A 62 -10.07 10.02 -0.63
CA LEU A 62 -10.98 10.23 -1.77
C LEU A 62 -10.88 11.65 -2.35
N MET A 63 -10.67 12.66 -1.50
CA MET A 63 -10.46 14.04 -1.95
C MET A 63 -9.18 14.18 -2.80
N LEU A 64 -8.10 13.46 -2.46
CA LEU A 64 -6.87 13.45 -3.27
C LEU A 64 -7.03 12.69 -4.58
N LEU A 65 -7.92 11.70 -4.65
CA LEU A 65 -8.17 10.94 -5.88
C LEU A 65 -9.14 11.66 -6.83
N LYS A 66 -9.83 12.70 -6.37
CA LYS A 66 -10.89 13.39 -7.13
C LYS A 66 -10.40 14.04 -8.41
N ASP A 67 -9.15 14.49 -8.47
CA ASP A 67 -8.61 15.18 -9.64
C ASP A 67 -7.77 14.25 -10.54
N MET A 68 -7.70 12.95 -10.23
CA MET A 68 -6.96 11.99 -11.05
C MET A 68 -7.78 11.46 -12.23
N ASP A 69 -7.13 11.37 -13.39
CA ASP A 69 -7.71 10.79 -14.59
C ASP A 69 -7.68 9.25 -14.56
N LEU A 70 -8.74 8.70 -13.97
CA LEU A 70 -8.98 7.26 -13.82
C LEU A 70 -9.39 6.55 -15.12
N ARG A 71 -9.65 7.30 -16.21
CA ARG A 71 -10.08 6.72 -17.48
C ARG A 71 -8.88 6.33 -18.32
N ASP A 72 -7.95 7.24 -18.52
CA ASP A 72 -6.92 7.07 -19.56
C ASP A 72 -5.52 6.88 -19.00
N LYS A 73 -5.20 7.44 -17.83
CA LYS A 73 -3.82 7.48 -17.30
C LYS A 73 -3.59 6.60 -16.09
N VAL A 74 -4.62 6.36 -15.28
CA VAL A 74 -4.49 5.67 -13.99
C VAL A 74 -5.40 4.47 -13.92
N SER A 75 -4.88 3.36 -13.38
CA SER A 75 -5.68 2.20 -12.96
C SER A 75 -5.64 2.10 -11.44
N LEU A 76 -6.80 2.11 -10.81
CA LEU A 76 -6.91 2.24 -9.36
C LEU A 76 -7.35 0.93 -8.71
N GLY A 77 -6.62 0.52 -7.68
CA GLY A 77 -7.04 -0.49 -6.71
C GLY A 77 -7.37 0.19 -5.38
N CYS A 78 -8.54 -0.09 -4.81
CA CYS A 78 -8.93 0.37 -3.48
C CYS A 78 -9.01 -0.81 -2.53
N VAL A 79 -8.27 -0.75 -1.44
CA VAL A 79 -8.36 -1.72 -0.34
C VAL A 79 -9.21 -1.14 0.78
N VAL A 80 -10.23 -1.87 1.20
CA VAL A 80 -11.14 -1.49 2.28
C VAL A 80 -11.15 -2.59 3.34
N ALA A 81 -11.32 -2.22 4.61
CA ALA A 81 -11.51 -3.20 5.66
C ALA A 81 -12.91 -3.85 5.58
N ASP A 82 -13.01 -5.16 5.81
CA ASP A 82 -14.25 -5.94 5.68
C ASP A 82 -15.42 -5.41 6.52
N THR A 83 -15.11 -4.80 7.67
CA THR A 83 -16.09 -4.25 8.59
C THR A 83 -16.56 -2.83 8.23
N ASP A 84 -15.94 -2.18 7.24
CA ASP A 84 -16.20 -0.79 6.86
C ASP A 84 -17.00 -0.69 5.55
N LYS A 85 -18.20 -1.28 5.52
CA LYS A 85 -19.13 -1.22 4.37
C LYS A 85 -19.47 0.22 3.95
N PHE A 86 -19.56 1.14 4.92
CA PHE A 86 -19.79 2.57 4.65
C PHE A 86 -18.63 3.22 3.89
N SER A 87 -17.38 2.86 4.18
CA SER A 87 -16.21 3.37 3.43
C SER A 87 -16.24 2.89 1.98
N LEU A 88 -16.66 1.64 1.75
CA LEU A 88 -16.79 1.07 0.40
C LEU A 88 -17.88 1.79 -0.39
N GLU A 89 -19.09 1.97 0.17
CA GLU A 89 -20.17 2.68 -0.51
C GLU A 89 -19.80 4.13 -0.81
N LYS A 90 -19.16 4.83 0.14
CA LYS A 90 -18.70 6.20 -0.07
C LYS A 90 -17.69 6.29 -1.22
N ALA A 91 -16.73 5.37 -1.26
CA ALA A 91 -15.75 5.32 -2.34
C ALA A 91 -16.44 5.05 -3.69
N MET A 92 -17.35 4.09 -3.76
CA MET A 92 -18.10 3.81 -4.99
C MET A 92 -18.90 5.00 -5.49
N ASN A 93 -19.54 5.76 -4.59
CA ASN A 93 -20.30 6.96 -4.94
C ASN A 93 -19.37 8.04 -5.51
N GLU A 94 -18.27 8.36 -4.83
CA GLU A 94 -17.32 9.38 -5.29
C GLU A 94 -16.69 9.02 -6.64
N PHE A 95 -16.31 7.75 -6.84
CA PHE A 95 -15.79 7.30 -8.14
C PHE A 95 -16.87 7.31 -9.22
N SER A 96 -18.12 6.98 -8.90
CA SER A 96 -19.23 7.07 -9.86
C SER A 96 -19.45 8.50 -10.36
N GLU A 97 -19.35 9.49 -9.46
CA GLU A 97 -19.48 10.91 -9.81
C GLU A 97 -18.28 11.41 -10.62
N ASN A 98 -17.06 11.07 -10.21
CA ASN A 98 -15.84 11.41 -10.92
C ASN A 98 -15.83 10.85 -12.34
N LEU A 99 -16.12 9.55 -12.46
CA LEU A 99 -16.16 8.85 -13.73
C LEU A 99 -17.45 9.12 -14.50
N LYS A 100 -18.47 9.79 -13.96
CA LYS A 100 -19.79 9.96 -14.62
C LYS A 100 -20.36 8.64 -15.17
N VAL A 101 -20.23 7.55 -14.41
CA VAL A 101 -20.73 6.22 -14.77
C VAL A 101 -21.56 5.64 -13.64
N ASP A 102 -22.50 4.76 -13.95
CA ASP A 102 -23.26 4.03 -12.93
C ASP A 102 -22.37 3.23 -12.00
N LYS A 103 -22.82 3.03 -10.75
CA LYS A 103 -22.09 2.31 -9.70
C LYS A 103 -21.63 0.92 -10.11
N ASP A 104 -22.42 0.24 -10.94
CA ASP A 104 -22.09 -1.09 -11.45
C ASP A 104 -20.91 -1.07 -12.43
N ASN A 105 -20.78 0.02 -13.20
CA ASN A 105 -19.71 0.21 -14.16
C ASN A 105 -18.40 0.71 -13.52
N VAL A 106 -18.44 1.27 -12.30
CA VAL A 106 -17.24 1.72 -11.57
C VAL A 106 -16.24 0.57 -11.39
N ARG A 107 -16.72 -0.66 -11.17
CA ARG A 107 -15.87 -1.85 -10.99
C ARG A 107 -15.02 -2.19 -12.22
N ASN A 108 -15.38 -1.69 -13.40
CA ASN A 108 -14.58 -1.85 -14.62
C ASN A 108 -13.36 -0.93 -14.63
N TYR A 109 -13.40 0.18 -13.89
CA TYR A 109 -12.32 1.18 -13.82
C TYR A 109 -11.51 1.06 -12.52
N VAL A 110 -12.17 0.70 -11.41
CA VAL A 110 -11.59 0.61 -10.07
C VAL A 110 -11.76 -0.79 -9.50
N LYS A 111 -10.65 -1.43 -9.13
CA LYS A 111 -10.67 -2.74 -8.46
C LYS A 111 -10.83 -2.54 -6.96
N PHE A 112 -11.78 -3.23 -6.33
CA PHE A 112 -11.97 -3.19 -4.89
C PHE A 112 -11.49 -4.49 -4.24
N TYR A 113 -10.69 -4.36 -3.19
CA TYR A 113 -10.20 -5.46 -2.38
C TYR A 113 -10.65 -5.28 -0.94
N SER A 114 -10.93 -6.41 -0.31
CA SER A 114 -11.43 -6.52 1.04
C SER A 114 -10.36 -7.20 1.89
N ILE A 115 -9.95 -6.57 2.99
CA ILE A 115 -9.01 -7.14 3.96
C ILE A 115 -9.59 -7.14 5.36
N LYS A 116 -9.17 -8.11 6.16
CA LYS A 116 -9.49 -8.10 7.59
C LYS A 116 -8.89 -6.86 8.25
N ARG A 117 -9.63 -6.29 9.20
CA ARG A 117 -9.13 -5.15 9.98
C ARG A 117 -8.04 -5.65 10.95
N SER A 118 -6.86 -5.03 10.94
CA SER A 118 -5.72 -5.48 11.77
C SER A 118 -5.92 -5.26 13.28
N ARG A 119 -6.88 -4.41 13.66
CA ARG A 119 -7.33 -4.22 15.04
C ARG A 119 -8.77 -3.74 15.09
N GLU A 120 -9.65 -4.51 15.71
CA GLU A 120 -10.99 -4.01 16.06
C GLU A 120 -10.93 -3.17 17.35
N VAL A 121 -11.83 -2.22 17.48
CA VAL A 121 -11.88 -1.31 18.64
C VAL A 121 -12.24 -2.13 19.88
N GLY A 122 -11.30 -2.27 20.81
CA GLY A 122 -11.47 -3.03 22.06
C GLY A 122 -10.71 -4.36 22.15
N GLN A 123 -10.00 -4.79 21.09
CA GLN A 123 -9.21 -6.02 21.14
C GLN A 123 -7.91 -5.87 21.95
N SER A 124 -7.56 -6.93 22.69
CA SER A 124 -6.30 -7.03 23.44
C SER A 124 -5.09 -7.04 22.49
N TYR A 125 -3.98 -6.47 22.94
CA TYR A 125 -2.73 -6.38 22.16
C TYR A 125 -2.24 -7.75 21.63
N PHE A 126 -2.48 -8.83 22.38
CA PHE A 126 -2.08 -10.18 21.99
C PHE A 126 -2.96 -10.77 20.88
N SER A 127 -4.28 -10.57 20.95
CA SER A 127 -5.20 -11.00 19.87
C SER A 127 -4.97 -10.19 18.59
N SER A 128 -4.59 -8.92 18.73
CA SER A 128 -4.27 -8.03 17.61
C SER A 128 -3.11 -8.52 16.74
N VAL A 129 -2.18 -9.33 17.28
CA VAL A 129 -1.07 -9.90 16.49
C VAL A 129 -1.61 -10.93 15.49
N PHE A 130 -2.53 -11.79 15.91
CA PHE A 130 -3.11 -12.82 15.04
C PHE A 130 -3.99 -12.22 13.93
N THR A 131 -4.79 -11.19 14.25
CA THR A 131 -5.58 -10.48 13.24
C THR A 131 -4.70 -9.67 12.28
N THR A 132 -3.59 -9.11 12.77
CA THR A 132 -2.58 -8.48 11.91
C THR A 132 -1.92 -9.48 10.98
N PHE A 133 -1.59 -10.69 11.45
CA PHE A 133 -1.02 -11.74 10.59
C PHE A 133 -2.01 -12.23 9.53
N ALA A 134 -3.28 -12.40 9.87
CA ALA A 134 -4.32 -12.71 8.89
C ALA A 134 -4.45 -11.60 7.83
N SER A 135 -4.45 -10.33 8.28
CA SER A 135 -4.45 -9.16 7.38
C SER A 135 -3.22 -9.14 6.47
N PHE A 136 -2.07 -9.59 6.98
CA PHE A 136 -0.83 -9.69 6.22
C PHE A 136 -0.91 -10.75 5.12
N ILE A 137 -1.48 -11.93 5.40
CA ILE A 137 -1.69 -12.96 4.37
C ILE A 137 -2.59 -12.43 3.25
N ASP A 138 -3.69 -11.76 3.60
CA ASP A 138 -4.61 -11.18 2.61
C ASP A 138 -3.92 -10.06 1.81
N SER A 139 -3.11 -9.23 2.49
CA SER A 139 -2.30 -8.20 1.83
C SER A 139 -1.30 -8.80 0.84
N MET A 140 -0.60 -9.87 1.22
CA MET A 140 0.34 -10.55 0.33
C MET A 140 -0.38 -11.13 -0.89
N ARG A 141 -1.58 -11.72 -0.72
CA ARG A 141 -2.37 -12.22 -1.85
C ARG A 141 -2.68 -11.12 -2.87
N ILE A 142 -3.15 -9.95 -2.40
CA ILE A 142 -3.45 -8.80 -3.26
C ILE A 142 -2.18 -8.34 -4.00
N LEU A 143 -1.07 -8.19 -3.28
CA LEU A 143 0.21 -7.74 -3.83
C LEU A 143 0.86 -8.77 -4.78
N PHE A 144 0.54 -10.06 -4.66
CA PHE A 144 0.97 -11.07 -5.61
C PHE A 144 0.09 -11.10 -6.86
N GLN A 145 -1.23 -10.94 -6.71
CA GLN A 145 -2.18 -10.95 -7.83
C GLN A 145 -1.96 -9.80 -8.81
N GLU A 146 -1.72 -8.59 -8.30
CA GLU A 146 -1.51 -7.41 -9.13
C GLU A 146 -0.19 -6.73 -8.79
N SER A 147 0.43 -6.08 -9.76
CA SER A 147 1.54 -5.16 -9.53
C SER A 147 1.01 -3.74 -9.49
N TYR A 148 1.40 -2.98 -8.48
CA TYR A 148 1.07 -1.57 -8.34
C TYR A 148 2.36 -0.76 -8.32
N ASP A 149 2.38 0.35 -9.04
CA ASP A 149 3.55 1.24 -9.12
C ASP A 149 3.63 2.14 -7.89
N LEU A 150 2.47 2.49 -7.33
CA LEU A 150 2.32 3.39 -6.20
C LEU A 150 1.30 2.85 -5.21
N ILE A 151 1.65 2.88 -3.92
CA ILE A 151 0.79 2.51 -2.80
C ILE A 151 0.58 3.78 -1.97
N MET A 152 -0.65 4.30 -1.97
CA MET A 152 -1.06 5.44 -1.15
C MET A 152 -1.77 4.95 0.09
N VAL A 153 -1.30 5.39 1.25
CA VAL A 153 -1.82 4.96 2.55
C VAL A 153 -2.04 6.16 3.47
N ASN A 154 -3.09 6.08 4.30
CA ASN A 154 -3.36 7.04 5.37
C ASN A 154 -3.32 6.31 6.74
N GLY A 155 -3.49 7.04 7.83
CA GLY A 155 -3.17 6.71 9.22
C GLY A 155 -3.84 5.55 9.98
N PRO A 156 -4.77 4.69 9.49
CA PRO A 156 -5.16 3.52 10.27
C PRO A 156 -4.14 2.38 10.21
N GLY A 157 -4.05 1.59 11.29
CA GLY A 157 -3.15 0.43 11.38
C GLY A 157 -3.36 -0.64 10.29
N THR A 158 -4.50 -0.60 9.59
CA THR A 158 -4.84 -1.45 8.43
C THR A 158 -3.87 -1.28 7.25
N CYS A 159 -3.17 -0.15 7.13
CA CYS A 159 -2.17 0.03 6.06
C CYS A 159 -0.83 -0.65 6.33
N ILE A 160 -0.53 -1.00 7.59
CA ILE A 160 0.76 -1.57 7.99
C ILE A 160 1.03 -2.91 7.27
N PRO A 161 0.10 -3.88 7.24
CA PRO A 161 0.35 -5.17 6.58
C PRO A 161 0.62 -5.05 5.08
N ILE A 162 -0.06 -4.12 4.40
CA ILE A 162 0.13 -3.85 2.96
C ILE A 162 1.50 -3.22 2.71
N CYS A 163 1.89 -2.21 3.49
CA CYS A 163 3.20 -1.57 3.35
C CYS A 163 4.32 -2.57 3.61
N PHE A 164 4.24 -3.33 4.71
CA PHE A 164 5.23 -4.36 5.03
C PHE A 164 5.28 -5.47 3.97
N GLY A 165 4.14 -5.91 3.45
CA GLY A 165 4.09 -6.88 2.37
C GLY A 165 4.82 -6.38 1.12
N SER A 166 4.60 -5.12 0.75
CA SER A 166 5.29 -4.49 -0.38
C SER A 166 6.81 -4.40 -0.16
N LEU A 167 7.25 -4.04 1.05
CA LEU A 167 8.67 -3.98 1.40
C LEU A 167 9.34 -5.36 1.34
N ILE A 168 8.63 -6.42 1.76
CA ILE A 168 9.12 -7.79 1.68
C ILE A 168 9.26 -8.24 0.22
N LEU A 169 8.27 -7.94 -0.63
CA LEU A 169 8.36 -8.27 -2.05
C LEU A 169 9.52 -7.55 -2.75
N GLU A 170 9.82 -6.33 -2.34
CA GLU A 170 10.94 -5.56 -2.85
C GLU A 170 12.29 -6.13 -2.38
N LEU A 171 12.38 -6.51 -1.11
CA LEU A 171 13.56 -7.19 -0.56
C LEU A 171 13.85 -8.48 -1.33
N LEU A 172 12.81 -9.26 -1.62
CA LEU A 172 12.87 -10.51 -2.40
C LEU A 172 13.05 -10.31 -3.91
N LEU A 173 13.15 -9.06 -4.39
CA LEU A 173 13.30 -8.71 -5.81
C LEU A 173 12.11 -9.19 -6.69
N ILE A 174 10.95 -9.41 -6.10
CA ILE A 174 9.76 -9.89 -6.81
C ILE A 174 9.02 -8.71 -7.45
N LYS A 175 8.70 -7.69 -6.66
CA LYS A 175 7.97 -6.47 -7.10
C LYS A 175 8.48 -5.27 -6.32
N SER A 176 8.44 -4.10 -6.93
CA SER A 176 8.87 -2.84 -6.31
C SER A 176 7.80 -1.79 -6.52
N SER A 177 7.19 -1.33 -5.42
CA SER A 177 6.17 -0.29 -5.43
C SER A 177 6.67 0.92 -4.62
N LYS A 178 6.34 2.12 -5.07
CA LYS A 178 6.56 3.33 -4.26
C LYS A 178 5.49 3.40 -3.16
N ILE A 179 5.86 3.77 -1.94
CA ILE A 179 4.90 3.86 -0.83
C ILE A 179 4.80 5.32 -0.38
N VAL A 180 3.65 5.95 -0.59
CA VAL A 180 3.38 7.32 -0.15
C VAL A 180 2.43 7.29 1.04
N PHE A 181 2.92 7.77 2.19
CA PHE A 181 2.12 7.91 3.41
C PHE A 181 1.62 9.33 3.57
N ILE A 182 0.30 9.48 3.63
CA ILE A 182 -0.41 10.73 3.84
C ILE A 182 -0.90 10.74 5.29
N GLU A 183 -0.33 11.63 6.10
CA GLU A 183 -0.82 11.84 7.46
C GLU A 183 -2.16 12.61 7.43
N SER A 184 -3.00 12.41 8.45
CA SER A 184 -4.31 13.06 8.49
C SER A 184 -4.21 14.57 8.71
N PHE A 185 -5.12 15.34 8.09
CA PHE A 185 -5.20 16.79 8.22
C PHE A 185 -5.45 17.24 9.66
N CYS A 186 -6.10 16.39 10.46
CA CYS A 186 -6.35 16.65 11.88
C CYS A 186 -5.06 16.63 12.73
N ARG A 187 -3.92 16.18 12.17
CA ARG A 187 -2.69 15.93 12.91
C ARG A 187 -1.55 16.82 12.43
N THR A 188 -1.59 18.08 12.85
CA THR A 188 -0.63 19.12 12.42
C THR A 188 0.64 19.21 13.27
N LYS A 189 0.56 18.82 14.56
CA LYS A 189 1.67 19.00 15.53
C LYS A 189 2.49 17.73 15.79
N THR A 190 1.89 16.55 15.61
CA THR A 190 2.55 15.27 15.92
C THR A 190 2.17 14.22 14.90
N LEU A 191 3.13 13.37 14.54
CA LEU A 191 2.90 12.29 13.60
C LEU A 191 2.20 11.09 14.29
N SER A 192 1.39 10.34 13.55
CA SER A 192 0.69 9.16 14.07
C SER A 192 1.65 8.02 14.42
N LEU A 193 1.21 7.07 15.25
CA LEU A 193 2.04 5.89 15.56
C LEU A 193 2.35 5.12 14.27
N THR A 194 1.34 4.95 13.42
CA THR A 194 1.46 4.37 12.07
C THR A 194 2.47 5.14 11.24
N GLY A 195 2.33 6.48 11.18
CA GLY A 195 3.25 7.31 10.44
C GLY A 195 4.67 7.23 10.99
N LYS A 196 4.87 7.21 12.32
CA LYS A 196 6.21 7.12 12.93
C LYS A 196 6.88 5.79 12.59
N LEU A 197 6.09 4.72 12.51
CA LEU A 197 6.56 3.39 12.15
C LEU A 197 6.91 3.28 10.66
N LEU A 198 6.12 3.91 9.79
CA LEU A 198 6.31 3.85 8.35
C LEU A 198 7.29 4.90 7.81
N LEU A 199 7.51 6.00 8.54
CA LEU A 199 8.40 7.11 8.14
C LEU A 199 9.78 6.71 7.61
N PRO A 200 10.51 5.73 8.20
CA PRO A 200 11.81 5.32 7.66
C PRO A 200 11.73 4.50 6.36
N PHE A 201 10.56 4.03 5.96
CA PHE A 201 10.37 3.12 4.82
C PHE A 201 9.49 3.69 3.70
N VAL A 202 8.80 4.80 3.94
CA VAL A 202 7.96 5.47 2.94
C VAL A 202 8.81 6.31 2.00
N ASP A 203 8.42 6.31 0.74
CA ASP A 203 8.93 7.21 -0.27
C ASP A 203 8.30 8.59 -0.05
N LYS A 204 9.15 9.57 0.26
CA LYS A 204 8.75 10.97 0.46
C LYS A 204 8.46 11.68 -0.85
#